data_AF-A0A1L7UFR4-F1
#
_entry.id   AF-A0A1L7UFR4-F1
#
_cell.length_a   1.000
_cell.length_b   1.000
_cell.length_c   1.000
_cell.angle_alpha   90.00
_cell.angle_beta   90.00
_cell.angle_gamma   90.00
#
_symmetry.space_group_name_H-M   'P 1'
#
loop_
_entity.id
_entity.type
_entity.pdbx_description
1 polymer ?
#
loop_
_entity_poly.entity_id
_entity_poly.type
_entity_poly.pdbx_seq_one_letter_code
_entity_poly.pdbx_strand_id
1 'polypeptide(L)'
;MRNKRPVLTCYEHGKEIADVGQAIEHLRAKHVGFIRRPGRLGQMDAHGHYWYCFDCRTELKDHRSFDSDEAIWSHLKSRHSCAMD
;
A
#
# COMPACT_ATOMS: atom_id res chain seq x y z
N MET A 1 15.54 23.36 12.57
CA MET A 1 14.64 22.38 13.20
C MET A 1 14.51 21.20 12.24
N ARG A 2 14.95 19.98 12.61
CA ARG A 2 14.80 18.82 11.73
C ARG A 2 13.35 18.36 11.79
N ASN A 3 12.59 18.57 10.71
CA ASN A 3 11.31 17.89 10.52
C ASN A 3 11.60 16.39 10.54
N LYS A 4 11.31 15.71 11.67
CA LYS A 4 11.25 14.26 11.68
C LYS A 4 10.11 13.88 10.74
N ARG A 5 10.42 13.27 9.61
CA ARG A 5 9.40 12.61 8.79
C ARG A 5 8.66 11.62 9.69
N PRO A 6 7.33 11.56 9.66
CA PRO A 6 6.59 10.58 10.44
C PRO A 6 7.09 9.18 10.06
N VAL A 7 7.46 8.41 11.08
CA VAL A 7 7.84 7.00 10.95
C VAL A 7 6.55 6.19 11.04
N LEU A 8 6.34 5.27 10.11
CA LEU A 8 5.18 4.37 10.11
C LEU A 8 5.55 3.14 10.93
N THR A 9 4.70 2.74 11.87
CA THR A 9 4.99 1.57 12.72
C THR A 9 4.06 0.42 12.40
N CYS A 10 4.61 -0.77 12.17
CA CYS A 10 3.82 -1.99 12.22
C CYS A 10 3.71 -2.46 13.67
N TYR A 11 2.52 -2.38 14.25
CA TYR A 11 2.29 -2.75 15.65
C TYR A 11 2.47 -4.24 15.92
N GLU A 12 2.13 -5.10 14.96
CA GLU A 12 2.22 -6.56 15.13
C GLU A 12 3.67 -7.06 15.08
N HIS A 13 4.56 -6.38 14.35
CA HIS A 13 5.97 -6.76 14.23
C HIS A 13 6.92 -5.84 15.01
N GLY A 14 6.43 -4.76 15.61
CA GLY A 14 7.25 -3.73 16.25
C GLY A 14 8.26 -3.08 15.30
N LYS A 15 7.93 -2.99 14.00
CA LYS A 15 8.85 -2.53 12.96
C LYS A 15 8.58 -1.08 12.57
N GLU A 16 9.59 -0.25 12.71
CA GLU A 16 9.61 1.12 12.18
C GLU A 16 9.95 1.12 10.67
N ILE A 17 9.18 1.87 9.88
CA ILE A 17 9.32 1.97 8.43
C ILE A 17 9.38 3.45 8.03
N ALA A 18 10.35 3.78 7.18
CA ALA A 18 10.71 5.16 6.88
C ALA A 18 9.90 5.77 5.72
N ASP A 19 9.24 4.95 4.89
CA ASP A 19 8.48 5.41 3.74
C ASP A 19 7.22 4.58 3.46
N VAL A 20 6.26 5.22 2.78
CA VAL A 20 4.94 4.65 2.45
C VAL A 20 5.07 3.45 1.52
N GLY A 21 5.95 3.50 0.53
CA GLY A 21 6.17 2.39 -0.40
C GLY A 21 6.65 1.11 0.31
N GLN A 22 7.60 1.24 1.24
CA GLN A 22 8.06 0.16 2.10
C GLN A 22 6.97 -0.33 3.05
N ALA A 23 6.10 0.56 3.55
CA ALA A 23 4.98 0.19 4.39
C ALA A 23 3.95 -0.66 3.63
N ILE A 24 3.60 -0.24 2.41
CA ILE A 24 2.70 -1.01 1.52
C ILE A 24 3.31 -2.37 1.18
N GLU A 25 4.61 -2.44 0.86
CA GLU A 25 5.30 -3.71 0.63
C GLU A 25 5.30 -4.60 1.86
N HIS A 26 5.51 -4.05 3.06
CA HIS A 26 5.43 -4.80 4.30
C HIS A 26 4.02 -5.37 4.52
N LEU A 27 2.97 -4.55 4.34
CA LEU A 27 1.58 -4.99 4.40
C LEU A 27 1.33 -6.13 3.40
N ARG A 28 1.68 -5.92 2.13
CA ARG A 28 1.53 -6.92 1.06
C ARG A 28 2.25 -8.24 1.38
N ALA A 29 3.44 -8.17 1.96
CA ALA A 29 4.27 -9.34 2.21
C ALA A 29 3.89 -10.10 3.49
N LYS A 30 3.30 -9.43 4.48
CA LYS A 30 3.13 -9.98 5.84
C LYS A 30 1.70 -10.01 6.36
N HIS A 31 0.83 -9.13 5.87
CA HIS A 31 -0.49 -8.90 6.46
C HIS A 31 -1.63 -9.18 5.50
N VAL A 32 -1.47 -8.89 4.21
CA VAL A 32 -2.57 -8.91 3.26
C VAL A 32 -2.21 -9.58 1.93
N GLY A 33 -3.05 -10.51 1.49
CA GLY A 33 -2.90 -11.21 0.20
C GLY A 33 -3.59 -10.53 -0.99
N PHE A 34 -4.43 -9.51 -0.73
CA PHE A 34 -5.25 -8.85 -1.76
C PHE A 34 -4.56 -7.66 -2.43
N ILE A 35 -3.42 -7.20 -1.92
CA ILE A 35 -2.60 -6.17 -2.56
C ILE A 35 -1.68 -6.85 -3.57
N ARG A 36 -1.62 -6.33 -4.79
CA ARG A 36 -0.62 -6.75 -5.78
C ARG A 36 0.10 -5.56 -6.36
N ARG A 37 1.37 -5.78 -6.68
CA ARG A 37 2.21 -4.88 -7.46
C ARG A 37 2.41 -5.50 -8.84
N PRO A 38 1.95 -4.89 -9.94
CA PRO A 38 2.12 -5.45 -11.28
C PRO A 38 3.55 -5.30 -11.80
N GLY A 39 4.30 -4.31 -11.29
CA GLY A 39 5.70 -4.05 -11.66
C GLY A 39 6.70 -4.30 -10.53
N ARG A 40 7.95 -3.86 -10.76
CA ARG A 40 8.96 -3.70 -9.70
C ARG A 40 8.62 -2.50 -8.81
N LEU A 41 9.30 -2.37 -7.67
CA LEU A 41 9.12 -1.21 -6.79
C LEU A 41 9.39 0.07 -7.58
N GLY A 42 8.44 1.02 -7.55
CA GLY A 42 8.56 2.27 -8.30
C GLY A 42 8.43 2.12 -9.82
N GLN A 43 7.90 0.99 -10.34
CA GLN A 43 7.62 0.81 -11.76
C GLN A 43 6.11 0.61 -12.03
N MET A 44 5.54 1.46 -12.88
CA MET A 44 4.16 1.32 -13.37
C MET A 44 4.08 0.15 -14.36
N ASP A 45 2.91 -0.46 -14.46
CA ASP A 45 2.61 -1.35 -15.57
C ASP A 45 2.23 -0.59 -16.85
N ALA A 46 1.87 -1.34 -17.90
CA ALA A 46 1.48 -0.79 -19.19
C ALA A 46 0.23 0.11 -19.14
N HIS A 47 -0.56 0.05 -18.05
CA HIS A 47 -1.75 0.86 -17.84
C HIS A 47 -1.48 2.07 -16.93
N GLY A 48 -0.25 2.28 -16.49
CA GLY A 48 0.12 3.39 -15.60
C GLY A 48 -0.21 3.13 -14.13
N HIS A 49 -0.34 1.86 -13.71
CA HIS A 49 -0.68 1.51 -12.33
C HIS A 49 0.52 0.91 -11.57
N TYR A 50 0.76 1.39 -10.35
CA TYR A 50 1.74 0.80 -9.43
C TYR A 50 1.12 -0.27 -8.53
N TRP A 51 -0.17 -0.18 -8.24
CA TRP A 51 -0.79 -1.06 -7.27
C TRP A 51 -2.22 -1.44 -7.60
N TYR A 52 -2.59 -2.63 -7.13
CA TYR A 52 -3.93 -3.18 -7.21
C TYR A 52 -4.43 -3.63 -5.84
N CYS A 53 -5.69 -3.33 -5.53
CA CYS A 53 -6.44 -3.90 -4.42
C CYS A 53 -7.54 -4.80 -4.96
N PHE A 54 -7.42 -6.11 -4.75
CA PHE A 54 -8.37 -7.13 -5.21
C PHE A 54 -9.53 -7.39 -4.24
N ASP A 55 -9.56 -6.70 -3.11
CA ASP A 55 -10.64 -6.80 -2.12
C ASP A 55 -11.74 -5.75 -2.39
N CYS A 56 -11.38 -4.62 -3.00
CA CYS A 56 -12.33 -3.58 -3.41
C CYS A 56 -12.73 -3.72 -4.87
N ARG A 57 -13.56 -4.74 -5.15
CA ARG A 57 -14.12 -5.02 -6.48
C ARG A 57 -15.37 -4.17 -6.75
N THR A 58 -15.68 -3.95 -8.01
CA THR A 58 -16.96 -3.38 -8.48
C THR A 58 -17.61 -4.36 -9.45
N GLU A 59 -18.84 -4.08 -9.89
CA GLU A 59 -19.52 -4.89 -10.91
C GLU A 59 -18.74 -4.96 -12.24
N LEU A 60 -17.90 -3.96 -12.52
CA LEU A 60 -17.17 -3.82 -13.78
C LEU A 60 -15.68 -4.16 -13.67
N LYS A 61 -15.11 -4.25 -12.46
CA LYS A 61 -13.69 -4.50 -12.23
C LYS A 61 -13.48 -5.43 -11.04
N ASP A 62 -12.62 -6.42 -11.20
CA ASP A 62 -12.23 -7.37 -10.14
C ASP A 62 -11.19 -6.79 -9.16
N HIS A 63 -10.73 -5.56 -9.39
CA HIS A 63 -9.82 -4.84 -8.51
C HIS A 63 -9.91 -3.32 -8.70
N ARG A 64 -9.35 -2.59 -7.73
CA ARG A 64 -9.11 -1.15 -7.83
C ARG A 64 -7.63 -0.87 -8.10
N SER A 65 -7.37 0.08 -8.97
CA SER A 65 -6.03 0.42 -9.46
C SER A 65 -5.56 1.78 -8.94
N PHE A 66 -4.26 1.91 -8.68
CA PHE A 66 -3.65 3.12 -8.12
C PHE A 66 -2.36 3.46 -8.87
N ASP A 67 -2.15 4.75 -9.10
CA ASP A 67 -1.04 5.35 -9.85
C ASP A 67 0.04 5.96 -8.94
N SER A 68 -0.07 5.78 -7.62
CA SER A 68 0.89 6.25 -6.61
C SER A 68 0.83 5.43 -5.32
N ASP A 69 1.91 5.47 -4.55
CA ASP A 69 2.00 4.87 -3.21
C ASP A 69 1.01 5.56 -2.25
N GLU A 70 0.90 6.89 -2.31
CA GLU A 70 0.01 7.68 -1.48
C GLU A 70 -1.47 7.35 -1.73
N ALA A 71 -1.85 7.13 -2.99
CA ALA A 71 -3.22 6.81 -3.36
C ALA A 71 -3.65 5.44 -2.80
N ILE A 72 -2.81 4.41 -2.93
CA ILE A 72 -3.12 3.12 -2.31
C ILE A 72 -3.05 3.20 -0.78
N TRP A 73 -2.10 3.93 -0.21
CA TRP A 73 -1.99 4.07 1.26
C TRP A 73 -3.24 4.70 1.87
N SER A 74 -3.72 5.81 1.28
CA SER A 74 -4.97 6.44 1.68
C SER A 74 -6.17 5.50 1.53
N HIS A 75 -6.20 4.70 0.46
CA HIS A 75 -7.22 3.69 0.28
C HIS A 75 -7.16 2.60 1.37
N LEU A 76 -5.98 2.09 1.70
CA LEU A 76 -5.81 1.09 2.74
C LEU A 76 -6.29 1.64 4.07
N LYS A 77 -5.81 2.81 4.51
CA LYS A 77 -6.23 3.41 5.78
C LYS A 77 -7.74 3.70 5.87
N SER A 78 -8.39 3.98 4.75
CA SER A 78 -9.82 4.33 4.72
C SER A 78 -10.77 3.14 4.56
N ARG A 79 -10.33 2.07 3.90
CA ARG A 79 -11.20 0.93 3.53
C ARG A 79 -10.81 -0.39 4.15
N HIS A 80 -9.57 -0.52 4.63
CA HIS A 80 -9.05 -1.75 5.20
C HIS A 80 -8.48 -1.46 6.59
N SER A 81 -8.81 -2.28 7.58
CA SER A 81 -8.10 -2.22 8.86
C SER A 81 -6.69 -2.75 8.64
N CYS A 82 -5.69 -1.87 8.66
CA CYS A 82 -4.28 -2.24 8.50
C CYS A 82 -3.54 -2.19 9.84
N ALA A 83 -2.54 -3.07 10.01
CA ALA A 83 -1.71 -3.17 11.22
C ALA A 83 -0.66 -2.04 11.37
N MET A 84 -0.96 -0.84 10.85
CA MET A 84 -0.05 0.32 10.81
C MET A 84 -0.74 1.63 11.17
N ASP A 85 0.00 2.57 11.76
CA ASP A 85 -0.39 3.97 11.99
C ASP A 85 0.08 4.95 10.92
#